data_AF-A0A2G3ACA2-F1
#
_entry.id   AF-A0A2G3ACA2-F1
#
_cell.length_a   1.000
_cell.length_b   1.000
_cell.length_c   1.000
_cell.angle_alpha   90.00
_cell.angle_beta   90.00
_cell.angle_gamma   90.00
#
_symmetry.space_group_name_H-M   'P 1'
#
loop_
_entity.id
_entity.type
_entity.pdbx_description
1 polymer ?
#
loop_
_entity_poly.entity_id
_entity_poly.type
_entity_poly.pdbx_seq_one_letter_code
_entity_poly.pdbx_strand_id
1 'polypeptide(L)'
;MKKVMRRNDSSRNSTNSSFTVRTVRYVECQRNHAASVGGYVVDGCREYMPDSTSGTLNCAACGCHRNFHRREVETEVASDCTSATSTTT
;
A
#
# COMPACT_ATOMS: atom_id res chain seq x y z
N MET A 1 -40.90 3.01 2.75
CA MET A 1 -39.60 3.27 3.44
C MET A 1 -38.70 2.05 3.31
N LYS A 2 -37.85 2.00 2.28
CA LYS A 2 -36.92 0.87 2.04
C LYS A 2 -35.65 1.13 2.86
N LYS A 3 -35.49 0.47 4.01
CA LYS A 3 -34.21 0.47 4.74
C LYS A 3 -33.20 -0.34 3.93
N VAL A 4 -32.29 0.35 3.25
CA VAL A 4 -31.11 -0.28 2.65
C VAL A 4 -30.15 -0.61 3.79
N MET A 5 -30.03 -1.89 4.14
CA MET A 5 -29.02 -2.36 5.08
C MET A 5 -27.65 -2.25 4.40
N ARG A 6 -26.79 -1.36 4.91
CA ARG A 6 -25.39 -1.22 4.46
C ARG A 6 -24.68 -2.55 4.76
N ARG A 7 -24.09 -3.18 3.73
CA ARG A 7 -23.24 -4.36 3.87
C ARG A 7 -22.01 -3.96 4.67
N ASN A 8 -21.92 -4.44 5.91
CA ASN A 8 -20.71 -4.45 6.69
C ASN A 8 -19.87 -5.61 6.15
N ASP A 9 -18.80 -5.33 5.41
CA ASP A 9 -17.85 -6.33 4.95
C ASP A 9 -16.96 -6.75 6.14
N SER A 10 -17.58 -7.41 7.12
CA SER A 10 -16.85 -8.16 8.13
C SER A 10 -16.49 -9.48 7.50
N SER A 11 -15.28 -9.53 6.94
CA SER A 11 -14.61 -10.75 6.53
C SER A 11 -14.79 -11.83 7.60
N ARG A 12 -15.67 -12.79 7.30
CA ARG A 12 -15.90 -13.97 8.12
C ARG A 12 -14.90 -15.00 7.62
N ASN A 13 -13.92 -15.39 8.42
CA ASN A 13 -13.32 -16.70 8.23
C ASN A 13 -12.97 -17.33 9.58
N SER A 14 -13.89 -18.19 10.04
CA SER A 14 -13.64 -19.10 11.15
C SER A 14 -13.27 -20.45 10.54
N THR A 15 -11.96 -20.72 10.42
CA THR A 15 -11.30 -22.04 10.31
C THR A 15 -9.83 -21.79 9.97
N ASN A 16 -8.92 -21.98 10.93
CA ASN A 16 -7.45 -22.05 10.78
C ASN A 16 -6.86 -21.35 9.54
N SER A 17 -7.04 -20.03 9.45
CA SER A 17 -6.90 -19.28 8.20
C SER A 17 -5.62 -18.46 8.25
N SER A 18 -4.58 -18.94 7.57
CA SER A 18 -3.49 -18.09 7.13
C SER A 18 -4.07 -16.78 6.57
N PHE A 19 -3.83 -15.65 7.22
CA PHE A 19 -4.32 -14.36 6.77
C PHE A 19 -3.27 -13.75 5.85
N THR A 20 -3.65 -13.53 4.60
CA THR A 20 -2.78 -12.83 3.65
C THR A 20 -2.95 -11.34 3.87
N VAL A 21 -1.96 -10.67 4.48
CA VAL A 21 -1.94 -9.21 4.56
C VAL A 21 -1.33 -8.68 3.26
N ARG A 22 -2.01 -7.71 2.65
CA ARG A 22 -1.56 -7.05 1.41
C ARG A 22 -1.16 -5.62 1.71
N THR A 23 0.14 -5.38 1.79
CA THR A 23 0.73 -4.06 2.03
C THR A 23 1.07 -3.41 0.69
N VAL A 24 0.56 -2.20 0.44
CA VAL A 24 0.86 -1.45 -0.78
C VAL A 24 1.83 -0.33 -0.46
N ARG A 25 2.98 -0.30 -1.14
CA ARG A 25 3.96 0.79 -1.07
C ARG A 25 4.21 1.39 -2.45
N TYR A 26 4.58 2.67 -2.47
CA TYR A 26 4.96 3.39 -3.68
C TYR A 26 6.45 3.74 -3.55
N VAL A 27 7.24 3.40 -4.57
CA VAL A 27 8.71 3.50 -4.47
C VAL A 27 9.25 4.54 -5.45
N GLU A 28 9.69 4.13 -6.62
CA GLU A 28 10.36 4.99 -7.58
C GLU A 28 9.41 5.82 -8.43
N CYS A 29 9.71 7.11 -8.60
CA CYS A 29 8.99 7.97 -9.56
C CYS A 29 9.38 7.59 -10.99
N GLN A 30 8.40 7.39 -11.86
CA GLN A 30 8.55 7.02 -13.27
C GLN A 30 8.08 8.14 -14.21
N ARG A 31 7.81 9.34 -13.70
CA ARG A 31 7.39 10.48 -14.53
C ARG A 31 8.57 10.97 -15.36
N ASN A 32 8.36 11.12 -16.68
CA ASN A 32 9.28 11.87 -17.52
C ASN A 32 9.04 13.39 -17.36
N HIS A 33 9.92 14.08 -16.67
CA HIS A 33 9.86 15.53 -16.41
C HIS A 33 10.20 16.37 -17.65
N ALA A 34 10.93 15.81 -18.62
CA ALA A 34 11.32 16.48 -19.85
C ALA A 34 10.39 16.18 -21.04
N ALA A 35 9.30 15.44 -20.83
CA ALA A 35 8.38 15.02 -21.88
C ALA A 35 7.83 16.20 -22.70
N SER A 36 7.53 17.32 -22.04
CA SER A 36 7.03 18.53 -22.71
C SER A 36 8.06 19.24 -23.59
N VAL A 37 9.35 19.03 -23.33
CA VAL A 37 10.47 19.63 -24.06
C VAL A 37 11.03 18.67 -25.12
N GLY A 38 10.45 17.46 -25.24
CA GLY A 38 10.93 16.41 -26.14
C GLY A 38 12.14 15.64 -25.61
N GLY A 39 12.46 15.77 -24.32
CA GLY A 39 13.53 15.04 -23.65
C GLY A 39 13.04 13.84 -22.83
N TYR A 40 13.99 13.13 -22.22
CA TYR A 40 13.70 12.07 -21.25
C TYR A 40 14.55 12.25 -19.99
N VAL A 41 13.92 12.71 -18.91
CA VAL A 41 14.55 12.88 -17.59
C VAL A 41 13.56 12.41 -16.53
N VAL A 42 14.00 11.49 -15.66
CA VAL A 42 13.20 10.96 -14.55
C VAL A 42 13.86 11.40 -13.25
N ASP A 43 13.10 12.03 -12.35
CA ASP A 43 13.61 12.60 -11.08
C ASP A 43 13.93 11.52 -10.01
N GLY A 44 13.63 10.25 -10.31
CA GLY A 44 14.17 9.09 -9.60
C GLY A 44 14.08 9.17 -8.07
N CYS A 45 12.91 9.48 -7.50
CA CYS A 45 12.71 9.34 -6.05
C CYS A 45 12.97 7.88 -5.66
N ARG A 46 13.62 7.63 -4.51
CA ARG A 46 13.85 6.25 -4.04
C ARG A 46 12.66 5.69 -3.26
N GLU A 47 11.93 6.57 -2.58
CA GLU A 47 10.78 6.22 -1.75
C GLU A 47 9.70 7.30 -1.92
N TYR A 48 8.43 6.89 -1.95
CA TYR A 48 7.32 7.84 -1.96
C TYR A 48 7.17 8.46 -0.57
N MET A 49 7.48 9.75 -0.45
CA MET A 49 7.19 10.54 0.73
C MET A 49 5.88 11.32 0.52
N PRO A 50 4.78 10.98 1.20
CA PRO A 50 3.56 11.78 1.14
C PRO A 50 3.81 13.16 1.75
N ASP A 51 3.32 14.21 1.09
CA ASP A 51 3.25 15.53 1.71
C ASP A 51 2.32 15.48 2.95
N SER A 52 2.78 16.09 4.04
CA SER A 52 2.07 16.18 5.33
C SER A 52 0.75 16.94 5.26
N THR A 53 0.48 17.65 4.16
CA THR A 53 -0.80 18.32 3.92
C THR A 53 -1.90 17.28 3.77
N SER A 54 -2.84 17.28 4.71
CA SER A 54 -3.93 16.30 4.75
C SER A 54 -4.73 16.29 3.45
N GLY A 55 -4.52 15.27 2.61
CA GLY A 55 -5.25 15.04 1.36
C GLY A 55 -4.42 15.13 0.07
N THR A 56 -3.17 15.60 0.12
CA THR A 56 -2.30 15.60 -1.06
C THR A 56 -1.71 14.21 -1.30
N LEU A 57 -2.01 13.64 -2.47
CA LEU A 57 -1.45 12.37 -2.94
C LEU A 57 -0.16 12.60 -3.75
N ASN A 58 0.55 13.67 -3.41
CA ASN A 58 1.75 14.14 -4.09
C ASN A 58 2.97 13.76 -3.27
N CYS A 59 4.04 13.40 -3.97
CA CYS A 59 5.33 13.15 -3.38
C CYS A 59 5.96 14.48 -2.96
N ALA A 60 6.38 14.60 -1.70
CA ALA A 60 7.06 15.78 -1.17
C ALA A 60 8.42 16.03 -1.85
N ALA A 61 9.06 15.00 -2.43
CA ALA A 61 10.36 15.11 -3.08
C ALA A 61 10.26 15.67 -4.52
N CYS A 62 9.39 15.10 -5.36
CA CYS A 62 9.30 15.46 -6.80
C CYS A 62 7.99 16.14 -7.20
N GLY A 63 7.07 16.35 -6.25
CA GLY A 63 5.73 16.92 -6.50
C GLY A 63 4.79 16.03 -7.33
N CYS A 64 5.24 14.86 -7.78
CA CYS A 64 4.44 13.98 -8.64
C CYS A 64 3.37 13.25 -7.83
N HIS A 65 2.22 13.00 -8.47
CA HIS A 65 1.17 12.19 -7.87
C HIS A 65 1.67 10.74 -7.64
N ARG A 66 1.22 10.06 -6.57
CA ARG A 66 1.58 8.68 -6.23
C ARG A 66 1.43 7.67 -7.38
N ASN A 67 0.54 7.93 -8.34
CA ASN A 67 0.35 7.06 -9.52
C ASN A 67 1.55 7.08 -10.47
N PHE A 68 2.38 8.12 -10.42
CA PHE A 68 3.65 8.13 -11.14
C PHE A 68 4.74 7.35 -10.41
N HIS A 69 4.51 6.94 -9.15
CA HIS A 69 5.42 6.07 -8.44
C HIS A 69 5.06 4.61 -8.68
N ARG A 70 6.07 3.76 -8.87
CA ARG A 70 5.84 2.32 -9.02
C ARG A 70 5.14 1.77 -7.79
N ARG A 71 4.02 1.10 -8.01
CA ARG A 71 3.26 0.40 -6.98
C ARG A 71 3.87 -0.98 -6.72
N GLU A 72 4.31 -1.22 -5.50
CA GLU A 72 4.66 -2.55 -5.02
C GLU A 72 3.58 -3.06 -4.07
N VAL A 73 3.22 -4.33 -4.24
CA VAL A 73 2.28 -5.02 -3.35
C VAL A 73 3.03 -6.17 -2.70
N GLU A 74 3.24 -6.07 -1.40
CA GLU A 74 3.80 -7.14 -0.60
C GLU A 74 2.64 -7.99 -0.07
N THR A 75 2.75 -9.31 -0.25
CA THR A 75 1.77 -10.27 0.26
C THR A 75 2.45 -11.13 1.31
N GLU A 76 2.21 -10.82 2.58
CA GLU A 76 2.69 -11.65 3.69
C GLU A 76 1.61 -12.67 4.06
N VAL A 77 2.02 -13.93 4.11
CA VAL A 77 1.18 -15.06 4.51
C VAL A 77 1.42 -15.25 6.00
N ALA A 78 0.64 -14.57 6.83
CA ALA A 78 0.75 -14.73 8.27
C ALA A 78 -0.05 -15.97 8.68
N SER A 79 0.69 -17.03 9.02
CA SER A 79 0.12 -18.24 9.62
C SER A 79 0.19 -18.09 11.13
N ASP A 80 -0.96 -17.98 11.79
CA ASP A 80 -1.03 -18.12 13.25
C ASP A 80 -0.64 -19.54 13.65
N CYS A 81 0.45 -19.69 14.37
CA CYS A 81 0.61 -20.77 15.33
C CYS A 81 1.16 -20.23 16.65
N THR A 82 0.32 -19.51 17.39
CA THR A 82 0.50 -19.43 18.84
C THR A 82 0.27 -20.83 19.43
N SER A 83 1.36 -21.54 19.68
CA SER A 83 1.43 -22.46 20.80
C SER A 83 2.49 -21.92 21.76
N ALA A 84 2.09 -20.92 22.55
CA ALA A 84 2.76 -20.64 23.80
C ALA A 84 2.44 -21.80 24.76
N THR A 85 3.44 -22.59 25.13
CA THR A 85 3.71 -23.18 26.46
C THR A 85 4.67 -24.35 26.32
N SER A 86 5.96 -24.10 26.52
CA SER A 86 6.89 -25.15 26.96
C SER A 86 6.81 -25.20 28.49
N THR A 87 5.80 -25.88 29.02
CA THR A 87 5.80 -26.40 30.39
C THR A 87 6.18 -27.88 30.32
N THR A 88 6.89 -28.37 31.35
CA THR A 88 7.40 -29.75 31.61
C THR A 88 8.84 -29.91 31.12
N THR A 89 9.87 -30.12 31.96
CA THR A 89 9.99 -30.91 33.20
C THR A 89 10.88 -30.21 34.24
#